data_AF-A0A812XBK4-F1
#
_entry.id   AF-A0A812XBK4-F1
#
_cell.length_a   1.000
_cell.length_b   1.000
_cell.length_c   1.000
_cell.angle_alpha   90.00
_cell.angle_beta   90.00
_cell.angle_gamma   90.00
#
_symmetry.space_group_name_H-M   'P 1'
#
loop_
_entity.id
_entity.type
_entity.pdbx_description
1 polymer ?
#
loop_
_entity_poly.entity_id
_entity_poly.type
_entity_poly.pdbx_seq_one_letter_code
_entity_poly.pdbx_strand_id
1 'polypeptide(L)'
;MELEERLSKVRLELLRNQAQMPSLETPWRHRATTIPSLKAETDSCRLRAQQAQELLMELKALDPDSEAPRQRLLEMAKKLADSKLQELQHKRSLEIVKEQHQQLEKARQADEKEIQNLQREVANAESKLADQEQQWRAKVLEAQGAAPASAVRRAGQISIEALEEIQGKVSERDARIAVLESDLQKSMSDRESAVAEERAKVRKLELELGLVAEGDMAKLRQALRAEHDAEVAQISQAAQESVQTLQQLLDQTEEHLQRQQQDTARLHQNLSEQRAKHAEETMQLQQEIAGLRQEIFQIRHHQQSDVGASARLSPLPPPPPDESARLGDSIGSEAFGGMEGLGNRLDEQREQVVSLHHRLEQQHEEFQSLLDQQHQEARRREEQLRGREERLHQEYQAREQRLLDLQEAQRQQRDQELLRIKEELASLHSANGANAEAQQQREEQVAEAQRHADLALQHNAVAEQNRLSAENWQRKATELEAELQKERQKHQESTMRKQQASLRRQLANKEDDLWHGRVSSSERVTWGALQREVDCSITAASADQSNGFLPLVPLPSAFFAAAAKLKAADC
;
A
#
# COMPACT_ATOMS: atom_id res chain seq x y z
N MET A 1 -5.79 -45.76 26.21
CA MET A 1 -6.28 -46.35 24.94
C MET A 1 -7.46 -45.59 24.34
N GLU A 2 -8.73 -45.73 24.74
CA GLU A 2 -9.84 -45.00 24.08
C GLU A 2 -9.73 -43.47 24.12
N LEU A 3 -9.21 -42.91 25.21
CA LEU A 3 -8.98 -41.46 25.35
C LEU A 3 -7.85 -40.95 24.45
N GLU A 4 -6.80 -41.75 24.26
CA GLU A 4 -5.66 -41.39 23.40
C GLU A 4 -6.04 -41.46 21.93
N GLU A 5 -6.90 -42.41 21.56
CA GLU A 5 -7.42 -42.53 20.19
C GLU A 5 -8.36 -41.35 19.85
N ARG A 6 -9.19 -40.92 20.80
CA ARG A 6 -10.03 -39.72 20.65
C ARG A 6 -9.20 -38.44 20.57
N LEU A 7 -8.17 -38.29 21.40
CA LEU A 7 -7.24 -37.15 21.33
C LEU A 7 -6.47 -37.11 20.01
N SER A 8 -6.06 -38.26 19.49
CA SER A 8 -5.35 -38.37 18.22
C SER A 8 -6.26 -37.98 17.04
N LYS A 9 -7.54 -38.37 17.08
CA LYS A 9 -8.56 -37.96 16.09
C LYS A 9 -8.80 -36.46 16.08
N VAL A 10 -8.96 -35.86 17.26
CA VAL A 10 -9.15 -34.41 17.41
C VAL A 10 -7.92 -33.64 16.90
N ARG A 11 -6.71 -34.11 17.18
CA ARG A 11 -5.47 -33.51 16.67
C ARG A 11 -5.38 -33.55 15.15
N LEU A 12 -5.77 -34.67 14.55
CA LEU A 12 -5.79 -34.85 13.09
C LEU A 12 -6.84 -33.95 12.41
N GLU A 13 -8.02 -33.80 13.00
CA GLU A 13 -9.04 -32.86 12.50
C GLU A 13 -8.60 -31.40 12.65
N LEU A 14 -7.90 -31.05 13.73
CA LEU A 14 -7.39 -29.69 13.94
C LEU A 14 -6.32 -29.34 12.90
N LEU A 15 -5.37 -30.24 12.62
CA LEU A 15 -4.35 -30.07 11.58
C LEU A 15 -4.98 -29.99 10.18
N ARG A 16 -6.02 -30.79 9.91
CA ARG A 16 -6.73 -30.76 8.63
C ARG A 16 -7.49 -29.45 8.42
N ASN A 17 -8.12 -28.92 9.47
CA ASN A 17 -8.78 -27.61 9.44
C ASN A 17 -7.78 -26.46 9.34
N GLN A 18 -6.62 -26.57 9.97
CA GLN A 18 -5.55 -25.58 9.86
C GLN A 18 -4.92 -25.55 8.46
N ALA A 19 -4.85 -26.69 7.78
CA ALA A 19 -4.42 -26.78 6.38
C ALA A 19 -5.51 -26.35 5.37
N GLN A 20 -6.79 -26.29 5.78
CA GLN A 20 -7.93 -25.91 4.94
C GLN A 20 -8.40 -24.46 5.13
N MET A 21 -7.83 -23.69 6.05
CA MET A 21 -8.05 -22.25 6.11
C MET A 21 -7.26 -21.57 4.99
N PRO A 22 -7.89 -21.11 3.88
CA PRO A 22 -7.20 -20.27 2.92
C PRO A 22 -6.69 -19.03 3.67
N SER A 23 -5.42 -18.68 3.51
CA SER A 23 -4.81 -17.54 4.18
C SER A 23 -5.68 -16.28 3.96
N LEU A 24 -6.39 -15.83 5.00
CA LEU A 24 -7.21 -14.62 5.01
C LEU A 24 -6.40 -13.32 4.80
N GLU A 25 -5.09 -13.45 4.55
CA GLU A 25 -4.20 -12.34 4.26
C GLU A 25 -4.27 -11.84 2.80
N THR A 26 -4.83 -12.62 1.87
CA THR A 26 -4.87 -12.23 0.44
C THR A 26 -5.79 -11.05 0.09
N PRO A 27 -6.98 -10.83 0.71
CA PRO A 27 -7.85 -9.70 0.34
C PRO A 27 -7.32 -8.34 0.82
N TRP A 28 -6.68 -8.30 1.99
CA TRP A 28 -6.12 -7.07 2.57
C TRP A 28 -4.86 -6.61 1.83
N ARG A 29 -4.10 -7.54 1.24
CA ARG A 29 -2.88 -7.26 0.46
C ARG A 29 -3.16 -6.53 -0.86
N HIS A 30 -4.32 -6.72 -1.48
CA HIS A 30 -4.71 -5.95 -2.68
C HIS A 30 -5.28 -4.55 -2.36
N ARG A 31 -5.90 -4.34 -1.19
CA ARG A 31 -6.45 -3.02 -0.79
C ARG A 31 -5.38 -1.99 -0.42
N ALA A 32 -4.27 -2.42 0.20
CA ALA A 32 -3.21 -1.48 0.59
C ALA A 32 -2.44 -0.90 -0.61
N THR A 33 -2.50 -1.54 -1.78
CA THR A 33 -1.69 -1.21 -2.96
C THR A 33 -2.47 -0.52 -4.07
N THR A 34 -3.80 -0.68 -4.14
CA THR A 34 -4.66 -0.03 -5.14
C THR A 34 -5.06 1.41 -4.78
N ILE A 35 -5.13 1.74 -3.49
CA ILE A 35 -5.57 3.06 -3.00
C ILE A 35 -4.62 4.21 -3.44
N PRO A 36 -3.28 4.07 -3.42
CA PRO A 36 -2.38 5.13 -3.90
C PRO A 36 -2.47 5.34 -5.43
N SER A 37 -2.61 4.27 -6.21
CA SER A 37 -2.73 4.34 -7.68
C SER A 37 -4.02 5.04 -8.12
N LEU A 38 -5.15 4.72 -7.47
CA LEU A 38 -6.43 5.35 -7.77
C LEU A 38 -6.47 6.82 -7.39
N LYS A 39 -5.83 7.21 -6.27
CA LYS A 39 -5.70 8.63 -5.88
C LYS A 39 -4.89 9.43 -6.90
N ALA A 40 -3.77 8.88 -7.36
CA ALA A 40 -2.94 9.55 -8.37
C ALA A 40 -3.67 9.74 -9.70
N GLU A 41 -4.48 8.76 -10.13
CA GLU A 41 -5.32 8.89 -11.33
C GLU A 41 -6.45 9.93 -11.16
N THR A 42 -7.08 10.00 -9.99
CA THR A 42 -8.09 11.04 -9.71
C THR A 42 -7.50 12.44 -9.67
N ASP A 43 -6.30 12.60 -9.11
CA ASP A 43 -5.60 13.89 -9.07
C ASP A 43 -5.16 14.32 -10.47
N SER A 44 -4.74 13.37 -11.32
CA SER A 44 -4.46 13.61 -12.75
C SER A 44 -5.67 14.14 -13.52
N CYS A 45 -6.84 13.51 -13.32
CA CYS A 45 -8.08 13.95 -13.97
C CYS A 45 -8.55 15.31 -13.44
N ARG A 46 -8.36 15.58 -12.15
CA ARG A 46 -8.73 16.86 -11.53
C ARG A 46 -7.86 18.01 -12.04
N LEU A 47 -6.55 17.79 -12.17
CA LEU A 47 -5.62 18.77 -12.73
C LEU A 47 -5.96 19.08 -14.20
N ARG A 48 -6.24 18.05 -15.02
CA ARG A 48 -6.69 18.23 -16.41
C ARG A 48 -7.99 19.02 -16.51
N ALA A 49 -8.96 18.76 -15.63
CA ALA A 49 -10.21 19.50 -15.60
C ALA A 49 -10.00 20.98 -15.22
N GLN A 50 -9.12 21.26 -14.26
CA GLN A 50 -8.77 22.63 -13.86
C GLN A 50 -8.06 23.40 -14.99
N GLN A 51 -7.08 22.77 -15.64
CA GLN A 51 -6.34 23.38 -16.76
C GLN A 51 -7.24 23.64 -17.97
N ALA A 52 -8.14 22.70 -18.30
CA ALA A 52 -9.12 22.88 -19.36
C ALA A 52 -10.10 24.03 -19.05
N GLN A 53 -10.48 24.19 -17.78
CA GLN A 53 -11.35 25.27 -17.33
C GLN A 53 -10.67 26.64 -17.39
N GLU A 54 -9.39 26.75 -17.03
CA GLU A 54 -8.60 27.98 -17.19
C GLU A 54 -8.47 28.39 -18.66
N LEU A 55 -8.14 27.45 -19.55
CA LEU A 55 -8.06 27.73 -21.00
C LEU A 55 -9.42 28.18 -21.57
N LEU A 56 -10.52 27.59 -21.10
CA LEU A 56 -11.88 27.99 -21.50
C LEU A 56 -12.25 29.40 -21.02
N MET A 57 -11.84 29.78 -19.81
CA MET A 57 -12.07 31.13 -19.30
C MET A 57 -11.22 32.17 -20.04
N GLU A 58 -9.97 31.84 -20.36
CA GLU A 58 -9.11 32.71 -21.17
C GLU A 58 -9.64 32.89 -22.59
N LEU A 59 -10.17 31.83 -23.22
CA LEU A 59 -10.84 31.90 -24.52
C LEU A 59 -12.11 32.76 -24.49
N LYS A 60 -12.87 32.74 -23.39
CA LYS A 60 -14.06 33.58 -23.20
C LYS A 60 -13.75 35.03 -22.87
N ALA A 61 -12.58 35.31 -22.30
CA ALA A 61 -12.12 36.66 -21.97
C ALA A 61 -11.49 37.40 -23.16
N LEU A 62 -11.55 36.82 -24.36
CA LEU A 62 -11.03 37.43 -25.58
C LEU A 62 -11.99 38.50 -26.13
N ASP A 63 -11.63 39.77 -25.94
CA ASP A 63 -12.15 40.87 -26.76
C ASP A 63 -11.62 40.74 -28.20
N PRO A 64 -12.49 40.80 -29.23
CA PRO A 64 -12.12 40.59 -30.63
C PRO A 64 -11.25 41.71 -31.25
N ASP A 65 -11.06 42.84 -30.56
CA ASP A 65 -10.45 44.06 -31.14
C ASP A 65 -8.99 44.34 -30.71
N SER A 66 -8.31 43.44 -29.98
CA SER A 66 -6.94 43.73 -29.49
C SER A 66 -5.82 43.39 -30.50
N GLU A 67 -4.92 44.35 -30.75
CA GLU A 67 -3.96 44.44 -31.87
C GLU A 67 -2.78 43.43 -31.95
N ALA A 68 -2.73 42.35 -31.17
CA ALA A 68 -1.60 41.38 -31.26
C ALA A 68 -2.02 39.89 -31.30
N PRO A 69 -2.85 39.48 -32.28
CA PRO A 69 -3.33 38.09 -32.39
C PRO A 69 -2.20 37.06 -32.56
N ARG A 70 -1.10 37.43 -33.23
CA ARG A 70 0.04 36.53 -33.45
C ARG A 70 0.82 36.22 -32.17
N GLN A 71 0.99 37.19 -31.29
CA GLN A 71 1.74 37.05 -30.04
C GLN A 71 0.94 36.22 -29.02
N ARG A 72 -0.40 36.38 -29.00
CA ARG A 72 -1.32 35.53 -28.22
C ARG A 72 -1.40 34.10 -28.71
N LEU A 73 -1.40 33.85 -30.03
CA LEU A 73 -1.35 32.50 -30.58
C LEU A 73 -0.06 31.78 -30.15
N LEU A 74 1.07 32.49 -30.14
CA LEU A 74 2.34 31.96 -29.63
C LEU A 74 2.29 31.67 -28.12
N GLU A 75 1.66 32.54 -27.32
CA GLU A 75 1.46 32.29 -25.89
C GLU A 75 0.54 31.09 -25.61
N MET A 76 -0.56 30.93 -26.35
CA MET A 76 -1.42 29.75 -26.24
C MET A 76 -0.71 28.47 -26.68
N ALA A 77 0.05 28.51 -27.78
CA ALA A 77 0.85 27.38 -28.22
C ALA A 77 1.90 26.98 -27.18
N LYS A 78 2.54 27.97 -26.55
CA LYS A 78 3.50 27.75 -25.45
C LYS A 78 2.81 27.13 -24.23
N LYS A 79 1.66 27.66 -23.78
CA LYS A 79 0.89 27.10 -22.67
C LYS A 79 0.40 25.67 -22.95
N LEU A 80 -0.03 25.38 -24.19
CA LEU A 80 -0.40 24.03 -24.62
C LEU A 80 0.79 23.08 -24.61
N ALA A 81 1.96 23.53 -25.08
CA ALA A 81 3.19 22.74 -25.03
C ALA A 81 3.62 22.47 -23.57
N ASP A 82 3.57 23.47 -22.70
CA ASP A 82 3.90 23.34 -21.27
C ASP A 82 2.91 22.41 -20.55
N SER A 83 1.60 22.53 -20.83
CA SER A 83 0.58 21.62 -20.31
C SER A 83 0.82 20.19 -20.80
N LYS A 84 1.16 20.00 -22.08
CA LYS A 84 1.45 18.67 -22.62
C LYS A 84 2.69 18.04 -21.98
N LEU A 85 3.72 18.85 -21.73
CA LEU A 85 4.91 18.42 -21.03
C LEU A 85 4.59 17.96 -19.60
N GLN A 86 3.75 18.72 -18.87
CA GLN A 86 3.29 18.32 -17.53
C GLN A 86 2.48 17.03 -17.55
N GLU A 87 1.59 16.83 -18.54
CA GLU A 87 0.88 15.55 -18.72
C GLU A 87 1.84 14.38 -18.90
N LEU A 88 2.86 14.54 -19.74
CA LEU A 88 3.87 13.50 -20.00
C LEU A 88 4.73 13.22 -18.76
N GLN A 89 5.15 14.26 -18.03
CA GLN A 89 5.86 14.12 -16.75
C GLN A 89 5.03 13.36 -15.71
N HIS A 90 3.74 13.66 -15.61
CA HIS A 90 2.84 12.98 -14.69
C HIS A 90 2.59 11.52 -15.10
N LYS A 91 2.41 11.24 -16.40
CA LYS A 91 2.33 9.87 -16.93
C LYS A 91 3.59 9.07 -16.62
N ARG A 92 4.77 9.65 -16.83
CA ARG A 92 6.03 8.97 -16.51
C ARG A 92 6.18 8.72 -15.00
N SER A 93 5.76 9.67 -14.17
CA SER A 93 5.75 9.48 -12.70
C SER A 93 4.83 8.32 -12.29
N LEU A 94 3.66 8.20 -12.92
CA LEU A 94 2.75 7.06 -12.71
C LEU A 94 3.35 5.73 -13.17
N GLU A 95 4.05 5.69 -14.30
CA GLU A 95 4.75 4.51 -14.79
C GLU A 95 5.86 4.07 -13.83
N ILE A 96 6.69 5.01 -13.35
CA ILE A 96 7.73 4.73 -12.34
C ILE A 96 7.13 4.12 -11.08
N VAL A 97 5.99 4.64 -10.60
CA VAL A 97 5.30 4.07 -9.44
C VAL A 97 4.78 2.65 -9.73
N LYS A 98 4.27 2.39 -10.94
CA LYS A 98 3.83 1.05 -11.36
C LYS A 98 5.00 0.06 -11.42
N GLU A 99 6.14 0.48 -11.96
CA GLU A 99 7.35 -0.34 -12.03
C GLU A 99 7.90 -0.65 -10.63
N GLN A 100 8.00 0.35 -9.75
CA GLN A 100 8.40 0.17 -8.36
C GLN A 100 7.45 -0.78 -7.64
N HIS A 101 6.14 -0.66 -7.89
CA HIS A 101 5.16 -1.57 -7.31
C HIS A 101 5.36 -3.00 -7.78
N GLN A 102 5.58 -3.20 -9.08
CA GLN A 102 5.84 -4.52 -9.66
C GLN A 102 7.15 -5.14 -9.12
N GLN A 103 8.18 -4.33 -8.90
CA GLN A 103 9.43 -4.78 -8.27
C GLN A 103 9.21 -5.22 -6.82
N LEU A 104 8.46 -4.44 -6.03
CA LEU A 104 8.11 -4.81 -4.65
C LEU A 104 7.25 -6.07 -4.59
N GLU A 105 6.35 -6.26 -5.55
CA GLU A 105 5.53 -7.48 -5.63
C GLU A 105 6.36 -8.72 -5.95
N LYS A 106 7.34 -8.60 -6.87
CA LYS A 106 8.31 -9.66 -7.15
C LYS A 106 9.18 -9.99 -5.93
N ALA A 107 9.67 -8.98 -5.21
CA ALA A 107 10.45 -9.17 -3.98
C ALA A 107 9.61 -9.91 -2.92
N ARG A 108 8.37 -9.48 -2.69
CA ARG A 108 7.45 -10.16 -1.77
C ARG A 108 7.16 -11.60 -2.16
N GLN A 109 7.00 -11.90 -3.44
CA GLN A 109 6.82 -13.29 -3.91
C GLN A 109 8.06 -14.14 -3.66
N ALA A 110 9.26 -13.56 -3.73
CA ALA A 110 10.50 -14.25 -3.37
C ALA A 110 10.53 -14.53 -1.86
N ASP A 111 10.25 -13.54 -1.03
CA ASP A 111 10.18 -13.67 0.43
C ASP A 111 9.13 -14.72 0.85
N GLU A 112 7.95 -14.72 0.22
CA GLU A 112 6.88 -15.69 0.50
C GLU A 112 7.32 -17.13 0.18
N LYS A 113 8.06 -17.33 -0.92
CA LYS A 113 8.65 -18.64 -1.26
C LYS A 113 9.73 -19.06 -0.27
N GLU A 114 10.54 -18.12 0.21
CA GLU A 114 11.56 -18.37 1.22
C GLU A 114 10.92 -18.76 2.55
N ILE A 115 9.89 -18.04 3.00
CA ILE A 115 9.11 -18.40 4.19
C ILE A 115 8.52 -19.80 4.06
N GLN A 116 7.94 -20.15 2.90
CA GLN A 116 7.42 -21.50 2.66
C GLN A 116 8.51 -22.59 2.69
N ASN A 117 9.73 -22.28 2.22
CA ASN A 117 10.88 -23.18 2.32
C ASN A 117 11.29 -23.36 3.79
N LEU A 118 11.44 -22.27 4.54
CA LEU A 118 11.80 -22.29 5.95
C LEU A 118 10.76 -23.04 6.80
N GLN A 119 9.47 -22.84 6.53
CA GLN A 119 8.39 -23.61 7.18
C GLN A 119 8.50 -25.11 6.91
N ARG A 120 8.83 -25.51 5.67
CA ARG A 120 9.11 -26.91 5.32
C ARG A 120 10.34 -27.47 6.04
N GLU A 121 11.40 -26.68 6.15
CA GLU A 121 12.62 -27.08 6.88
C GLU A 121 12.36 -27.25 8.38
N VAL A 122 11.62 -26.34 9.00
CA VAL A 122 11.21 -26.44 10.41
C VAL A 122 10.36 -27.68 10.63
N ALA A 123 9.33 -27.92 9.81
CA ALA A 123 8.50 -29.12 9.92
C ALA A 123 9.32 -30.42 9.77
N ASN A 124 10.30 -30.45 8.87
CA ASN A 124 11.22 -31.58 8.72
C ASN A 124 12.13 -31.78 9.95
N ALA A 125 12.63 -30.69 10.54
CA ALA A 125 13.44 -30.74 11.75
C ALA A 125 12.63 -31.23 12.97
N GLU A 126 11.40 -30.74 13.13
CA GLU A 126 10.46 -31.19 14.16
C GLU A 126 10.14 -32.69 14.04
N SER A 127 9.90 -33.18 12.82
CA SER A 127 9.68 -34.61 12.57
C SER A 127 10.90 -35.45 13.00
N LYS A 128 12.12 -35.02 12.65
CA LYS A 128 13.35 -35.73 13.03
C LYS A 128 13.56 -35.75 14.55
N LEU A 129 13.24 -34.65 15.24
CA LEU A 129 13.30 -34.57 16.70
C LEU A 129 12.29 -35.51 17.36
N ALA A 130 11.06 -35.57 16.84
CA ALA A 130 10.04 -36.49 17.32
C ALA A 130 10.47 -37.97 17.17
N ASP A 131 11.07 -38.33 16.02
CA ASP A 131 11.59 -39.68 15.79
C ASP A 131 12.73 -40.02 16.76
N GLN A 132 13.64 -39.08 17.02
CA GLN A 132 14.71 -39.25 18.00
C GLN A 132 14.14 -39.42 19.42
N GLU A 133 13.14 -38.62 19.80
CA GLU A 133 12.49 -38.73 21.10
C GLU A 133 11.83 -40.11 21.28
N GLN A 134 11.14 -40.62 20.25
CA GLN A 134 10.58 -41.97 20.27
C GLN A 134 11.66 -43.04 20.43
N GLN A 135 12.79 -42.93 19.73
CA GLN A 135 13.92 -43.85 19.89
C GLN A 135 14.49 -43.81 21.32
N TRP A 136 14.61 -42.63 21.93
CA TRP A 136 15.07 -42.49 23.32
C TRP A 136 14.09 -43.11 24.31
N ARG A 137 12.78 -42.86 24.14
CA ARG A 137 11.73 -43.47 24.97
C ARG A 137 11.77 -45.00 24.89
N ALA A 138 11.95 -45.56 23.69
CA ALA A 138 12.11 -47.00 23.50
C ALA A 138 13.33 -47.57 24.24
N LYS A 139 14.49 -46.92 24.13
CA LYS A 139 15.72 -47.32 24.85
C LYS A 139 15.56 -47.26 26.37
N VAL A 140 14.86 -46.26 26.90
CA VAL A 140 14.59 -46.14 28.35
C VAL A 140 13.68 -47.26 28.83
N LEU A 141 12.62 -47.58 28.08
CA LEU A 141 11.73 -48.70 28.38
C LEU A 141 12.47 -50.04 28.36
N GLU A 142 13.35 -50.26 27.38
CA GLU A 142 14.19 -51.45 27.30
C GLU A 142 15.14 -51.57 28.51
N ALA A 143 15.77 -50.46 28.92
CA ALA A 143 16.62 -50.42 30.11
C ALA A 143 15.84 -50.67 31.42
N GLN A 144 14.58 -50.22 31.51
CA GLN A 144 13.71 -50.47 32.67
C GLN A 144 13.16 -51.89 32.71
N GLY A 145 12.95 -52.54 31.55
CA GLY A 145 12.54 -53.94 31.44
C GLY A 145 13.64 -54.95 31.79
N ALA A 146 14.91 -54.52 31.77
CA ALA A 146 16.07 -55.37 32.04
C ALA A 146 16.52 -55.40 33.52
N ALA A 147 15.85 -54.68 34.43
CA ALA A 147 16.21 -54.64 35.84
C ALA A 147 15.48 -55.73 36.67
N PRO A 148 16.17 -56.76 37.22
CA PRO A 148 15.54 -57.73 38.10
C PRO A 148 15.21 -57.11 39.46
N ALA A 149 13.93 -57.16 39.83
CA ALA A 149 13.34 -56.57 41.03
C ALA A 149 13.63 -57.32 42.36
N SER A 150 14.83 -57.87 42.56
CA SER A 150 15.12 -58.79 43.69
C SER A 150 16.16 -58.33 44.72
N ALA A 151 16.64 -57.09 44.71
CA ALA A 151 17.76 -56.68 45.57
C ALA A 151 17.48 -55.52 46.55
N VAL A 152 16.33 -55.49 47.23
CA VAL A 152 15.99 -54.40 48.19
C VAL A 152 15.65 -54.89 49.62
N ARG A 153 15.90 -56.15 49.99
CA ARG A 153 15.73 -56.57 51.39
C ARG A 153 16.84 -57.48 51.91
N ARG A 154 17.88 -56.87 52.50
CA ARG A 154 18.57 -57.35 53.72
C ARG A 154 19.67 -56.36 54.11
N ALA A 155 19.36 -55.49 55.06
CA ALA A 155 20.35 -54.74 55.83
C ALA A 155 20.55 -55.49 57.16
N GLY A 156 21.79 -55.84 57.48
CA GLY A 156 22.18 -56.42 58.76
C GLY A 156 23.34 -57.39 58.60
N GLN A 157 24.57 -56.89 58.85
CA GLN A 157 25.89 -57.53 58.73
C GLN A 157 26.48 -57.54 57.32
N ILE A 158 27.08 -56.39 56.95
CA ILE A 158 27.99 -56.28 55.81
C ILE A 158 29.31 -56.93 56.26
N SER A 159 29.65 -58.09 55.70
CA SER A 159 30.97 -58.72 55.86
C SER A 159 32.04 -57.83 55.24
N ILE A 160 33.30 -57.97 55.67
CA ILE A 160 34.43 -57.20 55.12
C ILE A 160 34.52 -57.36 53.60
N GLU A 161 34.20 -58.55 53.08
CA GLU A 161 34.10 -58.83 51.64
C GLU A 161 33.05 -57.97 50.93
N ALA A 162 31.91 -57.66 51.57
CA ALA A 162 30.89 -56.79 51.00
C ALA A 162 31.29 -55.30 51.06
N LEU A 163 32.14 -54.89 52.00
CA LEU A 163 32.76 -53.56 51.96
C LEU A 163 33.82 -53.46 50.85
N GLU A 164 34.61 -54.51 50.62
CA GLU A 164 35.55 -54.57 49.49
C GLU A 164 34.82 -54.55 48.15
N GLU A 165 33.67 -55.23 48.03
CA GLU A 165 32.82 -55.18 46.84
C GLU A 165 32.21 -53.77 46.63
N ILE A 166 31.76 -53.12 47.70
CA ILE A 166 31.29 -51.73 47.64
C ILE A 166 32.43 -50.78 47.23
N GLN A 167 33.63 -50.97 47.77
CA GLN A 167 34.80 -50.18 47.41
C GLN A 167 35.24 -50.40 45.96
N GLY A 168 35.13 -51.64 45.46
CA GLY A 168 35.28 -51.96 44.04
C GLY A 168 34.25 -51.25 43.17
N LYS A 169 32.97 -51.25 43.57
CA LYS A 169 31.90 -50.53 42.85
C LYS A 169 32.02 -49.01 42.92
N VAL A 170 32.56 -48.46 44.01
CA VAL A 170 32.82 -47.03 44.14
C VAL A 170 33.98 -46.64 43.23
N SER A 171 35.09 -47.39 43.24
CA SER A 171 36.22 -47.13 42.33
C SER A 171 35.86 -47.31 40.86
N GLU A 172 34.99 -48.28 40.52
CA GLU A 172 34.45 -48.42 39.17
C GLU A 172 33.53 -47.25 38.77
N ARG A 173 32.74 -46.72 39.72
CA ARG A 173 31.95 -45.51 39.51
C ARG A 173 32.82 -44.27 39.36
N ASP A 174 33.89 -44.12 40.13
CA ASP A 174 34.83 -43.02 40.02
C ASP A 174 35.57 -43.06 38.68
N ALA A 175 35.97 -44.25 38.22
CA ALA A 175 36.53 -44.44 36.87
C ALA A 175 35.51 -44.05 35.78
N ARG A 176 34.23 -44.41 35.96
CA ARG A 176 33.16 -44.05 35.03
C ARG A 176 32.83 -42.56 35.04
N ILE A 177 32.91 -41.90 36.20
CA ILE A 177 32.79 -40.44 36.33
C ILE A 177 33.95 -39.78 35.57
N ALA A 178 35.19 -40.23 35.75
CA ALA A 178 36.35 -39.68 35.03
C ALA A 178 36.21 -39.82 33.49
N VAL A 179 35.67 -40.94 33.00
CA VAL A 179 35.38 -41.12 31.56
C VAL A 179 34.29 -40.15 31.09
N LEU A 180 33.20 -39.99 31.85
CA LEU A 180 32.12 -39.06 31.50
C LEU A 180 32.56 -37.59 31.54
N GLU A 181 33.42 -37.22 32.49
CA GLU A 181 34.03 -35.88 32.55
C GLU A 181 34.94 -35.63 31.34
N SER A 182 35.73 -36.63 30.94
CA SER A 182 36.54 -36.57 29.71
C SER A 182 35.69 -36.43 28.45
N ASP A 183 34.59 -37.18 28.34
CA ASP A 183 33.67 -37.10 27.21
C ASP A 183 32.92 -35.75 27.17
N LEU A 184 32.55 -35.22 28.33
CA LEU A 184 31.97 -33.88 28.45
C LEU A 184 32.96 -32.80 28.01
N GLN A 185 34.22 -32.88 28.47
CA GLN A 185 35.29 -31.96 28.09
C GLN A 185 35.51 -31.97 26.58
N LYS A 186 35.54 -33.17 25.98
CA LYS A 186 35.67 -33.36 24.53
C LYS A 186 34.48 -32.77 23.77
N SER A 187 33.25 -33.05 24.22
CA SER A 187 32.02 -32.50 23.63
C SER A 187 31.97 -30.97 23.68
N MET A 188 32.42 -30.37 24.79
CA MET A 188 32.54 -28.91 24.87
C MET A 188 33.57 -28.37 23.88
N SER A 189 34.74 -29.02 23.75
CA SER A 189 35.76 -28.60 22.78
C SER A 189 35.28 -28.72 21.32
N ASP A 190 34.55 -29.79 21.00
CA ASP A 190 33.98 -30.00 19.66
C ASP A 190 32.93 -28.93 19.35
N ARG A 191 32.08 -28.60 20.32
CA ARG A 191 31.06 -27.53 20.21
C ARG A 191 31.71 -26.15 20.05
N GLU A 192 32.75 -25.84 20.80
CA GLU A 192 33.49 -24.58 20.65
C GLU A 192 34.15 -24.47 19.27
N SER A 193 34.70 -25.57 18.74
CA SER A 193 35.27 -25.59 17.38
C SER A 193 34.20 -25.36 16.31
N ALA A 194 33.02 -25.98 16.45
CA ALA A 194 31.91 -25.80 15.52
C ALA A 194 31.37 -24.37 15.54
N VAL A 195 31.27 -23.76 16.73
CA VAL A 195 30.88 -22.36 16.88
C VAL A 195 31.92 -21.41 16.26
N ALA A 196 33.21 -21.72 16.38
CA ALA A 196 34.27 -20.95 15.74
C ALA A 196 34.20 -21.04 14.20
N GLU A 197 33.91 -22.22 13.66
CA GLU A 197 33.76 -22.43 12.22
C GLU A 197 32.55 -21.67 11.66
N GLU A 198 31.39 -21.72 12.34
CA GLU A 198 30.21 -20.97 11.94
C GLU A 198 30.43 -19.45 12.04
N ARG A 199 31.13 -18.97 13.06
CA ARG A 199 31.53 -17.55 13.15
C ARG A 199 32.43 -17.12 12.00
N ALA A 200 33.32 -18.01 11.52
CA ALA A 200 34.15 -17.73 10.35
C ALA A 200 33.33 -17.67 9.06
N LYS A 201 32.34 -18.56 8.89
CA LYS A 201 31.40 -18.54 7.76
C LYS A 201 30.55 -17.26 7.75
N VAL A 202 30.03 -16.84 8.90
CA VAL A 202 29.27 -15.58 9.04
C VAL A 202 30.12 -14.38 8.63
N ARG A 203 31.36 -14.26 9.15
CA ARG A 203 32.26 -13.17 8.76
C ARG A 203 32.59 -13.16 7.27
N LYS A 204 32.73 -14.34 6.66
CA LYS A 204 32.96 -14.47 5.22
C LYS A 204 31.74 -13.98 4.42
N LEU A 205 30.53 -14.37 4.83
CA LEU A 205 29.29 -13.92 4.20
C LEU A 205 29.05 -12.42 4.40
N GLU A 206 29.38 -11.86 5.57
CA GLU A 206 29.32 -10.42 5.83
C GLU A 206 30.26 -9.63 4.90
N LEU A 207 31.48 -10.15 4.65
CA LEU A 207 32.41 -9.55 3.70
C LEU A 207 31.92 -9.68 2.25
N GLU A 208 31.36 -10.82 1.87
CA GLU A 208 30.76 -11.03 0.54
C GLU A 208 29.55 -10.12 0.31
N LEU A 209 28.65 -9.97 1.30
CA LEU A 209 27.52 -9.04 1.26
C LEU A 209 27.98 -7.58 1.19
N GLY A 210 29.00 -7.20 1.96
CA GLY A 210 29.59 -5.86 1.91
C GLY A 210 30.23 -5.53 0.55
N LEU A 211 30.88 -6.51 -0.08
CA LEU A 211 31.53 -6.34 -1.39
C LEU A 211 30.53 -6.38 -2.57
N VAL A 212 29.46 -7.16 -2.47
CA VAL A 212 28.40 -7.24 -3.49
C VAL A 212 27.53 -5.97 -3.50
N ALA A 213 27.28 -5.38 -2.33
CA ALA A 213 26.41 -4.20 -2.22
C ALA A 213 26.96 -2.94 -2.90
N GLU A 214 28.28 -2.72 -2.93
CA GLU A 214 28.85 -1.50 -3.53
C GLU A 214 29.09 -1.62 -5.04
N GLY A 215 29.59 -2.78 -5.50
CA GLY A 215 29.90 -3.02 -6.91
C GLY A 215 28.64 -3.16 -7.78
N ASP A 216 27.65 -3.90 -7.31
CA ASP A 216 26.47 -4.20 -8.12
C ASP A 216 25.43 -3.08 -8.07
N MET A 217 25.37 -2.28 -7.00
CA MET A 217 24.59 -1.03 -7.00
C MET A 217 25.17 0.02 -7.94
N ALA A 218 26.50 0.11 -8.08
CA ALA A 218 27.12 1.02 -9.06
C ALA A 218 26.80 0.59 -10.50
N LYS A 219 26.88 -0.71 -10.80
CA LYS A 219 26.49 -1.25 -12.11
C LYS A 219 25.00 -1.07 -12.39
N LEU A 220 24.13 -1.31 -11.40
CA LEU A 220 22.69 -1.08 -11.54
C LEU A 220 22.38 0.39 -11.81
N ARG A 221 23.00 1.32 -11.09
CA ARG A 221 22.87 2.76 -11.36
C ARG A 221 23.36 3.15 -12.75
N GLN A 222 24.44 2.51 -13.23
CA GLN A 222 24.95 2.76 -14.58
C GLN A 222 24.03 2.18 -15.66
N ALA A 223 23.48 0.99 -15.46
CA ALA A 223 22.52 0.37 -16.36
C ALA A 223 21.23 1.20 -16.44
N LEU A 224 20.69 1.63 -15.30
CA LEU A 224 19.50 2.50 -15.24
C LEU A 224 19.73 3.85 -15.92
N ARG A 225 20.94 4.44 -15.81
CA ARG A 225 21.28 5.66 -16.55
C ARG A 225 21.33 5.42 -18.05
N ALA A 226 21.95 4.33 -18.48
CA ALA A 226 22.02 3.99 -19.90
C ALA A 226 20.64 3.69 -20.50
N GLU A 227 19.76 3.00 -19.76
CA GLU A 227 18.37 2.78 -20.17
C GLU A 227 17.60 4.10 -20.23
N HIS A 228 17.75 4.97 -19.23
CA HIS A 228 17.13 6.29 -19.23
C HIS A 228 17.58 7.14 -20.42
N ASP A 229 18.88 7.18 -20.71
CA ASP A 229 19.43 7.93 -21.86
C ASP A 229 18.90 7.37 -23.20
N ALA A 230 18.75 6.04 -23.30
CA ALA A 230 18.18 5.39 -24.47
C ALA A 230 16.68 5.70 -24.65
N GLU A 231 15.90 5.70 -23.57
CA GLU A 231 14.50 6.11 -23.58
C GLU A 231 14.35 7.58 -23.97
N VAL A 232 15.16 8.47 -23.40
CA VAL A 232 15.18 9.90 -23.76
C VAL A 232 15.51 10.08 -25.24
N ALA A 233 16.47 9.31 -25.77
CA ALA A 233 16.78 9.32 -27.19
C ALA A 233 15.59 8.87 -28.05
N GLN A 234 14.92 7.78 -27.70
CA GLN A 234 13.72 7.30 -28.42
C GLN A 234 12.58 8.31 -28.39
N ILE A 235 12.31 8.92 -27.22
CA ILE A 235 11.29 9.97 -27.08
C ILE A 235 11.66 11.17 -27.94
N SER A 236 12.92 11.59 -27.94
CA SER A 236 13.39 12.71 -28.75
C SER A 236 13.25 12.44 -30.25
N GLN A 237 13.54 11.21 -30.69
CA GLN A 237 13.38 10.79 -32.08
C GLN A 237 11.90 10.76 -32.48
N ALA A 238 11.03 10.14 -31.67
CA ALA A 238 9.59 10.11 -31.93
C ALA A 238 8.99 11.53 -31.97
N ALA A 239 9.48 12.43 -31.12
CA ALA A 239 9.10 13.83 -31.16
C ALA A 239 9.55 14.50 -32.47
N GLN A 240 10.79 14.28 -32.92
CA GLN A 240 11.28 14.79 -34.20
C GLN A 240 10.46 14.28 -35.40
N GLU A 241 10.14 12.97 -35.43
CA GLU A 241 9.31 12.36 -36.47
C GLU A 241 7.89 12.95 -36.46
N SER A 242 7.32 13.20 -35.27
CA SER A 242 6.01 13.85 -35.15
C SER A 242 6.01 15.29 -35.66
N VAL A 243 7.06 16.07 -35.35
CA VAL A 243 7.23 17.44 -35.86
C VAL A 243 7.40 17.44 -37.37
N GLN A 244 8.18 16.49 -37.91
CA GLN A 244 8.36 16.35 -39.35
C GLN A 244 7.06 15.98 -40.07
N THR A 245 6.25 15.10 -39.48
CA THR A 245 4.93 14.73 -40.02
C THR A 245 3.97 15.91 -40.01
N LEU A 246 3.94 16.69 -38.92
CA LEU A 246 3.13 17.89 -38.84
C LEU A 246 3.58 18.95 -39.85
N GLN A 247 4.88 19.13 -40.05
CA GLN A 247 5.42 20.02 -41.07
C GLN A 247 4.99 19.60 -42.48
N GLN A 248 5.08 18.31 -42.81
CA GLN A 248 4.63 17.79 -44.11
C GLN A 248 3.12 17.99 -44.33
N LEU A 249 2.30 17.77 -43.30
CA LEU A 249 0.86 18.03 -43.40
C LEU A 249 0.59 19.53 -43.61
N LEU A 250 1.35 20.40 -42.94
CA LEU A 250 1.23 21.84 -43.09
C LEU A 250 1.60 22.27 -44.53
N ASP A 251 2.72 21.79 -45.06
CA ASP A 251 3.15 22.04 -46.43
C ASP A 251 2.09 21.54 -47.45
N GLN A 252 1.51 20.35 -47.23
CA GLN A 252 0.42 19.82 -48.06
C GLN A 252 -0.84 20.69 -48.01
N THR A 253 -1.21 21.20 -46.83
CA THR A 253 -2.36 22.10 -46.69
C THR A 253 -2.12 23.46 -47.34
N GLU A 254 -0.89 23.98 -47.26
CA GLU A 254 -0.49 25.21 -47.95
C GLU A 254 -0.53 25.05 -49.47
N GLU A 255 -0.01 23.94 -50.01
CA GLU A 255 -0.13 23.62 -51.44
C GLU A 255 -1.60 23.51 -51.88
N HIS A 256 -2.45 22.83 -51.09
CA HIS A 256 -3.87 22.70 -51.41
C HIS A 256 -4.57 24.06 -51.41
N LEU A 257 -4.25 24.93 -50.44
CA LEU A 257 -4.80 26.28 -50.36
C LEU A 257 -4.32 27.16 -51.52
N GLN A 258 -3.05 27.04 -51.93
CA GLN A 258 -2.53 27.72 -53.12
C GLN A 258 -3.23 27.24 -54.40
N ARG A 259 -3.48 25.93 -54.56
CA ARG A 259 -4.24 25.40 -55.70
C ARG A 259 -5.67 25.94 -55.71
N GLN A 260 -6.34 25.96 -54.56
CA GLN A 260 -7.67 26.57 -54.45
C GLN A 260 -7.68 28.06 -54.79
N GLN A 261 -6.65 28.82 -54.38
CA GLN A 261 -6.49 30.23 -54.75
C GLN A 261 -6.27 30.41 -56.25
N GLN A 262 -5.49 29.53 -56.89
CA GLN A 262 -5.29 29.56 -58.34
C GLN A 262 -6.58 29.21 -59.10
N ASP A 263 -7.34 28.21 -58.64
CA ASP A 263 -8.60 27.83 -59.26
C ASP A 263 -9.67 28.92 -59.13
N THR A 264 -9.77 29.56 -57.96
CA THR A 264 -10.66 30.72 -57.77
C THR A 264 -10.24 31.91 -58.63
N ALA A 265 -8.94 32.20 -58.75
CA ALA A 265 -8.44 33.23 -59.66
C ALA A 265 -8.79 32.94 -61.13
N ARG A 266 -8.63 31.68 -61.58
CA ARG A 266 -9.03 31.23 -62.92
C ARG A 266 -10.53 31.37 -63.15
N LEU A 267 -11.36 31.00 -62.19
CA LEU A 267 -12.81 31.17 -62.28
C LEU A 267 -13.20 32.65 -62.39
N HIS A 268 -12.56 33.53 -61.60
CA HIS A 268 -12.77 34.98 -61.71
C HIS A 268 -12.35 35.54 -63.06
N GLN A 269 -11.21 35.08 -63.60
CA GLN A 269 -10.78 35.46 -64.95
C GLN A 269 -11.78 35.01 -66.01
N ASN A 270 -12.21 33.74 -66.00
CA ASN A 270 -13.19 33.21 -66.95
C ASN A 270 -14.52 33.98 -66.88
N LEU A 271 -14.99 34.32 -65.66
CA LEU A 271 -16.19 35.14 -65.46
C LEU A 271 -16.01 36.55 -66.05
N SER A 272 -14.83 37.15 -65.89
CA SER A 272 -14.55 38.47 -66.46
C SER A 272 -14.50 38.44 -67.99
N GLU A 273 -13.91 37.38 -68.58
CA GLU A 273 -13.89 37.17 -70.03
C GLU A 273 -15.29 36.92 -70.60
N GLN A 274 -16.12 36.13 -69.91
CA GLN A 274 -17.53 35.94 -70.30
C GLN A 274 -18.32 37.25 -70.24
N ARG A 275 -18.12 38.06 -69.19
CA ARG A 275 -18.74 39.39 -69.08
C ARG A 275 -18.28 40.33 -70.20
N ALA A 276 -17.00 40.29 -70.57
CA ALA A 276 -16.46 41.08 -71.67
C ALA A 276 -17.05 40.67 -73.02
N LYS A 277 -17.10 39.36 -73.32
CA LYS A 277 -17.74 38.83 -74.54
C LYS A 277 -19.20 39.22 -74.63
N HIS A 278 -19.96 39.07 -73.54
CA HIS A 278 -21.36 39.49 -73.50
C HIS A 278 -21.50 41.02 -73.69
N ALA A 279 -20.60 41.83 -73.13
CA ALA A 279 -20.59 43.28 -73.36
C ALA A 279 -20.26 43.65 -74.83
N GLU A 280 -19.34 42.93 -75.48
CA GLU A 280 -19.03 43.10 -76.89
C GLU A 280 -20.21 42.70 -77.79
N GLU A 281 -20.83 41.54 -77.53
CA GLU A 281 -22.00 41.06 -78.26
C GLU A 281 -23.17 42.04 -78.13
N THR A 282 -23.45 42.53 -76.92
CA THR A 282 -24.50 43.54 -76.71
C THR A 282 -24.19 44.86 -77.40
N MET A 283 -22.93 45.29 -77.44
CA MET A 283 -22.52 46.49 -78.19
C MET A 283 -22.64 46.31 -79.70
N GLN A 284 -22.25 45.16 -80.25
CA GLN A 284 -22.40 44.85 -81.68
C GLN A 284 -23.88 44.84 -82.08
N LEU A 285 -24.74 44.16 -81.31
CA LEU A 285 -26.19 44.17 -81.53
C LEU A 285 -26.76 45.59 -81.46
N GLN A 286 -26.30 46.43 -80.52
CA GLN A 286 -26.71 47.84 -80.46
C GLN A 286 -26.26 48.65 -81.70
N GLN A 287 -25.06 48.40 -82.22
CA GLN A 287 -24.57 49.03 -83.44
C GLN A 287 -25.36 48.60 -84.67
N GLU A 288 -25.66 47.31 -84.80
CA GLU A 288 -26.51 46.78 -85.87
C GLU A 288 -27.93 47.39 -85.81
N ILE A 289 -28.54 47.43 -84.62
CA ILE A 289 -29.84 48.08 -84.42
C ILE A 289 -29.77 49.57 -84.79
N ALA A 290 -28.70 50.28 -84.41
CA ALA A 290 -28.52 51.68 -84.77
C ALA A 290 -28.35 51.88 -86.29
N GLY A 291 -27.59 51.01 -86.96
CA GLY A 291 -27.43 51.00 -88.41
C GLY A 291 -28.76 50.76 -89.13
N LEU A 292 -29.50 49.72 -88.74
CA LEU A 292 -30.84 49.44 -89.27
C LEU A 292 -31.80 50.61 -89.06
N ARG A 293 -31.77 51.26 -87.89
CA ARG A 293 -32.57 52.47 -87.62
C ARG A 293 -32.21 53.64 -88.55
N GLN A 294 -30.93 53.83 -88.86
CA GLN A 294 -30.48 54.86 -89.81
C GLN A 294 -30.91 54.53 -91.24
N GLU A 295 -30.79 53.28 -91.68
CA GLU A 295 -31.28 52.85 -93.00
C GLU A 295 -32.79 53.06 -93.14
N ILE A 296 -33.58 52.65 -92.14
CA ILE A 296 -35.03 52.90 -92.10
C ILE A 296 -35.32 54.40 -92.16
N PHE A 297 -34.55 55.23 -91.45
CA PHE A 297 -34.71 56.68 -91.47
C PHE A 297 -34.38 57.28 -92.85
N GLN A 298 -33.31 56.82 -93.51
CA GLN A 298 -32.94 57.27 -94.85
C GLN A 298 -33.96 56.86 -95.91
N ILE A 299 -34.51 55.64 -95.82
CA ILE A 299 -35.58 55.16 -96.70
C ILE A 299 -36.83 56.03 -96.49
N ARG A 300 -37.20 56.33 -95.23
CA ARG A 300 -38.33 57.22 -94.92
C ARG A 300 -38.12 58.64 -95.44
N HIS A 301 -36.89 59.18 -95.36
CA HIS A 301 -36.57 60.51 -95.89
C HIS A 301 -36.58 60.54 -97.41
N HIS A 302 -36.11 59.49 -98.09
CA HIS A 302 -36.21 59.36 -99.55
C HIS A 302 -37.67 59.29 -100.01
N GLN A 303 -38.53 58.59 -99.26
CA GLN A 303 -39.99 58.56 -99.50
C GLN A 303 -40.65 59.93 -99.28
N GLN A 304 -40.12 60.78 -98.40
CA GLN A 304 -40.63 62.14 -98.19
C GLN A 304 -40.09 63.15 -99.20
N SER A 305 -38.88 62.96 -99.74
CA SER A 305 -38.33 63.82 -100.79
C SER A 305 -38.95 63.60 -102.18
N ASP A 306 -39.54 62.43 -102.45
CA ASP A 306 -40.26 62.17 -103.70
C ASP A 306 -41.76 62.56 -103.68
N VAL A 307 -42.32 62.96 -102.54
CA VAL A 307 -43.74 63.40 -102.41
C VAL A 307 -43.88 64.88 -102.05
N GLY A 308 -42.79 65.64 -101.98
CA GLY A 308 -42.77 66.91 -101.25
C GLY A 308 -42.13 68.11 -101.93
N ALA A 309 -42.09 68.21 -103.26
CA ALA A 309 -41.79 69.48 -103.92
C ALA A 309 -43.02 70.43 -103.90
N SER A 310 -43.59 70.74 -102.73
CA SER A 310 -44.39 71.95 -102.53
C SER A 310 -44.71 72.22 -101.06
N ALA A 311 -44.82 73.51 -100.74
CA ALA A 311 -45.28 74.11 -99.48
C ALA A 311 -44.27 74.17 -98.31
N ARG A 312 -43.52 75.29 -98.30
CA ARG A 312 -43.04 75.98 -97.08
C ARG A 312 -44.23 76.34 -96.19
N LEU A 313 -44.21 76.06 -94.89
CA LEU A 313 -44.78 76.94 -93.85
C LEU A 313 -44.11 76.73 -92.47
N SER A 314 -44.02 77.85 -91.77
CA SER A 314 -43.33 78.20 -90.51
C SER A 314 -43.89 77.55 -89.22
N PRO A 315 -43.24 77.74 -88.04
CA PRO A 315 -43.37 76.91 -86.85
C PRO A 315 -44.36 77.45 -85.81
N LEU A 316 -45.01 76.58 -85.01
CA LEU A 316 -45.70 76.96 -83.76
C LEU A 316 -45.72 75.78 -82.73
N PRO A 317 -45.85 76.05 -81.41
CA PRO A 317 -45.40 75.22 -80.27
C PRO A 317 -46.50 74.26 -79.72
N PRO A 318 -46.23 73.46 -78.65
CA PRO A 318 -46.91 72.19 -78.40
C PRO A 318 -48.13 72.28 -77.48
N PRO A 319 -48.96 71.22 -77.43
CA PRO A 319 -49.71 70.90 -76.22
C PRO A 319 -49.58 69.42 -75.76
N PRO A 320 -50.03 69.10 -74.54
CA PRO A 320 -49.76 67.86 -73.81
C PRO A 320 -50.99 66.90 -73.80
N PRO A 321 -51.15 65.97 -72.84
CA PRO A 321 -51.06 64.53 -73.03
C PRO A 321 -52.41 63.78 -73.03
N ASP A 322 -52.35 62.50 -73.42
CA ASP A 322 -53.31 61.41 -73.23
C ASP A 322 -54.76 61.60 -73.76
N GLU A 323 -55.17 60.73 -74.70
CA GLU A 323 -56.15 59.67 -74.42
C GLU A 323 -56.45 58.83 -75.66
N SER A 324 -56.82 57.59 -75.36
CA SER A 324 -57.03 56.47 -76.26
C SER A 324 -58.08 56.69 -77.36
N ALA A 325 -57.76 56.09 -78.50
CA ALA A 325 -58.65 55.30 -79.34
C ALA A 325 -59.77 55.99 -80.14
N ARG A 326 -59.81 55.51 -81.40
CA ARG A 326 -60.94 55.39 -82.33
C ARG A 326 -61.09 56.44 -83.42
N LEU A 327 -61.34 55.84 -84.58
CA LEU A 327 -61.85 56.34 -85.86
C LEU A 327 -60.72 56.75 -86.81
N GLY A 328 -60.58 56.13 -87.98
CA GLY A 328 -61.62 55.49 -88.78
C GLY A 328 -61.78 56.29 -90.05
N ASP A 329 -61.41 55.63 -91.13
CA ASP A 329 -61.81 55.84 -92.51
C ASP A 329 -61.28 57.00 -93.34
N SER A 330 -61.04 56.60 -94.60
CA SER A 330 -60.94 57.38 -95.82
C SER A 330 -59.65 58.18 -96.03
N ILE A 331 -58.82 57.68 -96.95
CA ILE A 331 -58.76 58.20 -98.34
C ILE A 331 -58.12 57.12 -99.22
N GLY A 332 -58.70 56.94 -100.41
CA GLY A 332 -58.45 55.83 -101.31
C GLY A 332 -57.43 56.10 -102.42
N SER A 333 -57.44 55.12 -103.31
CA SER A 333 -57.07 55.11 -104.73
C SER A 333 -55.65 55.54 -105.13
N GLU A 334 -54.92 54.51 -105.56
CA GLU A 334 -54.44 54.40 -106.94
C GLU A 334 -53.52 55.53 -107.43
N ALA A 335 -52.22 55.34 -107.23
CA ALA A 335 -51.20 55.50 -108.27
C ALA A 335 -49.84 55.34 -107.61
N PHE A 336 -49.20 54.17 -107.73
CA PHE A 336 -47.73 54.02 -107.73
C PHE A 336 -47.36 52.56 -108.02
N GLY A 337 -47.61 52.13 -109.26
CA GLY A 337 -47.05 50.88 -109.79
C GLY A 337 -45.55 51.08 -110.02
N GLY A 338 -44.73 50.62 -109.07
CA GLY A 338 -43.28 50.79 -109.07
C GLY A 338 -42.61 50.66 -107.70
N MET A 339 -43.39 50.48 -106.62
CA MET A 339 -42.91 50.43 -105.23
C MET A 339 -42.91 49.02 -104.60
N GLU A 340 -43.30 47.97 -105.32
CA GLU A 340 -43.38 46.59 -104.80
C GLU A 340 -42.01 45.99 -104.47
N GLY A 341 -40.95 46.39 -105.16
CA GLY A 341 -39.60 45.85 -104.92
C GLY A 341 -38.95 46.31 -103.59
N LEU A 342 -39.34 47.47 -103.07
CA LEU A 342 -38.81 48.02 -101.81
C LEU A 342 -39.64 47.61 -100.58
N GLY A 343 -40.95 47.41 -100.77
CA GLY A 343 -41.81 46.80 -99.76
C GLY A 343 -41.30 45.40 -99.39
N ASN A 344 -41.05 44.56 -100.38
CA ASN A 344 -40.52 43.21 -100.18
C ASN A 344 -39.18 43.21 -99.43
N ARG A 345 -38.29 44.19 -99.68
CA ARG A 345 -36.98 44.27 -99.00
C ARG A 345 -37.09 44.75 -97.54
N LEU A 346 -38.01 45.67 -97.25
CA LEU A 346 -38.31 46.10 -95.88
C LEU A 346 -39.01 44.98 -95.09
N ASP A 347 -39.89 44.22 -95.75
CA ASP A 347 -40.56 43.08 -95.16
C ASP A 347 -39.56 41.94 -94.90
N GLU A 348 -38.63 41.66 -95.83
CA GLU A 348 -37.51 40.73 -95.61
C GLU A 348 -36.61 41.16 -94.44
N GLN A 349 -36.26 42.44 -94.32
CA GLN A 349 -35.47 42.95 -93.18
C GLN A 349 -36.23 42.86 -91.86
N ARG A 350 -37.54 43.12 -91.86
CA ARG A 350 -38.40 42.92 -90.67
C ARG A 350 -38.46 41.47 -90.27
N GLU A 351 -38.64 40.56 -91.22
CA GLU A 351 -38.61 39.12 -90.97
C GLU A 351 -37.25 38.67 -90.43
N GLN A 352 -36.14 39.21 -90.94
CA GLN A 352 -34.81 38.94 -90.39
C GLN A 352 -34.67 39.41 -88.94
N VAL A 353 -35.10 40.64 -88.61
CA VAL A 353 -35.08 41.14 -87.22
C VAL A 353 -35.96 40.29 -86.29
N VAL A 354 -37.16 39.92 -86.74
CA VAL A 354 -38.05 39.03 -85.98
C VAL A 354 -37.41 37.65 -85.77
N SER A 355 -36.76 37.10 -86.79
CA SER A 355 -36.07 35.80 -86.68
C SER A 355 -34.88 35.85 -85.71
N LEU A 356 -34.11 36.94 -85.70
CA LEU A 356 -33.00 37.14 -84.77
C LEU A 356 -33.49 37.36 -83.34
N HIS A 357 -34.56 38.13 -83.17
CA HIS A 357 -35.19 38.32 -81.86
C HIS A 357 -35.69 37.00 -81.29
N HIS A 358 -36.39 36.20 -82.11
CA HIS A 358 -36.86 34.88 -81.72
C HIS A 358 -35.71 33.94 -81.36
N ARG A 359 -34.58 34.01 -82.07
CA ARG A 359 -33.38 33.21 -81.75
C ARG A 359 -32.74 33.62 -80.43
N LEU A 360 -32.68 34.92 -80.13
CA LEU A 360 -32.18 35.43 -78.85
C LEU A 360 -33.11 35.06 -77.69
N GLU A 361 -34.43 35.11 -77.89
CA GLU A 361 -35.42 34.63 -76.92
C GLU A 361 -35.23 33.14 -76.63
N GLN A 362 -35.07 32.30 -77.66
CA GLN A 362 -34.78 30.88 -77.49
C GLN A 362 -33.48 30.63 -76.72
N GLN A 363 -32.40 31.35 -77.05
CA GLN A 363 -31.13 31.23 -76.31
C GLN A 363 -31.26 31.70 -74.85
N HIS A 364 -32.06 32.74 -74.61
CA HIS A 364 -32.34 33.21 -73.26
C HIS A 364 -33.13 32.19 -72.46
N GLU A 365 -34.17 31.58 -73.05
CA GLU A 365 -34.95 30.50 -72.43
C GLU A 365 -34.10 29.26 -72.14
N GLU A 366 -33.21 28.86 -73.06
CA GLU A 366 -32.27 27.76 -72.85
C GLU A 366 -31.30 28.04 -71.69
N PHE A 367 -30.75 29.25 -71.63
CA PHE A 367 -29.86 29.67 -70.54
C PHE A 367 -30.60 29.72 -69.19
N GLN A 368 -31.83 30.24 -69.18
CA GLN A 368 -32.68 30.28 -67.99
C GLN A 368 -32.97 28.85 -67.48
N SER A 369 -33.31 27.93 -68.39
CA SER A 369 -33.55 26.52 -68.09
C SER A 369 -32.30 25.83 -67.51
N LEU A 370 -31.12 26.10 -68.07
CA LEU A 370 -29.85 25.57 -67.56
C LEU A 370 -29.55 26.09 -66.14
N LEU A 371 -29.78 27.37 -65.87
CA LEU A 371 -29.62 27.97 -64.54
C LEU A 371 -30.59 27.33 -63.54
N ASP A 372 -31.86 27.18 -63.91
CA ASP A 372 -32.87 26.54 -63.06
C ASP A 372 -32.50 25.08 -62.77
N GLN A 373 -31.98 24.35 -63.76
CA GLN A 373 -31.47 23.00 -63.57
C GLN A 373 -30.30 22.97 -62.58
N GLN A 374 -29.31 23.86 -62.72
CA GLN A 374 -28.19 23.94 -61.76
C GLN A 374 -28.66 24.29 -60.35
N HIS A 375 -29.62 25.21 -60.21
CA HIS A 375 -30.19 25.55 -58.91
C HIS A 375 -30.95 24.35 -58.29
N GLN A 376 -31.69 23.58 -59.08
CA GLN A 376 -32.34 22.37 -58.60
C GLN A 376 -31.34 21.29 -58.18
N GLU A 377 -30.28 21.07 -58.95
CA GLU A 377 -29.22 20.12 -58.60
C GLU A 377 -28.47 20.55 -57.33
N ALA A 378 -28.18 21.85 -57.17
CA ALA A 378 -27.57 22.40 -55.98
C ALA A 378 -28.46 22.16 -54.74
N ARG A 379 -29.78 22.41 -54.83
CA ARG A 379 -30.72 22.13 -53.74
C ARG A 379 -30.76 20.65 -53.37
N ARG A 380 -30.78 19.74 -54.37
CA ARG A 380 -30.73 18.29 -54.11
C ARG A 380 -29.44 17.88 -53.39
N ARG A 381 -28.30 18.46 -53.76
CA ARG A 381 -27.02 18.19 -53.07
C ARG A 381 -27.03 18.73 -51.64
N GLU A 382 -27.57 19.93 -51.44
CA GLU A 382 -27.72 20.54 -50.11
C GLU A 382 -28.61 19.68 -49.20
N GLU A 383 -29.76 19.23 -49.70
CA GLU A 383 -30.66 18.31 -48.96
C GLU A 383 -29.98 16.98 -48.62
N GLN A 384 -29.18 16.43 -49.55
CA GLN A 384 -28.41 15.20 -49.29
C GLN A 384 -27.34 15.41 -48.21
N LEU A 385 -26.64 16.54 -48.22
CA LEU A 385 -25.65 16.87 -47.20
C LEU A 385 -26.31 17.09 -45.85
N ARG A 386 -27.40 17.85 -45.81
CA ARG A 386 -28.21 18.06 -44.59
C ARG A 386 -28.70 16.73 -44.00
N GLY A 387 -29.22 15.82 -44.83
CA GLY A 387 -29.63 14.49 -44.38
C GLY A 387 -28.47 13.57 -43.95
N ARG A 388 -27.22 13.84 -44.37
CA ARG A 388 -26.02 13.16 -43.85
C ARG A 388 -25.59 13.76 -42.52
N GLU A 389 -25.61 15.08 -42.40
CA GLU A 389 -25.31 15.81 -41.17
C GLU A 389 -26.28 15.43 -40.05
N GLU A 390 -27.59 15.37 -40.33
CA GLU A 390 -28.60 14.94 -39.36
C GLU A 390 -28.35 13.50 -38.87
N ARG A 391 -27.94 12.58 -39.76
CA ARG A 391 -27.57 11.21 -39.37
C ARG A 391 -26.32 11.17 -38.51
N LEU A 392 -25.28 11.93 -38.87
CA LEU A 392 -24.06 12.03 -38.05
C LEU A 392 -24.35 12.65 -36.68
N HIS A 393 -25.23 13.64 -36.60
CA HIS A 393 -25.65 14.25 -35.34
C HIS A 393 -26.41 13.24 -34.46
N GLN A 394 -27.32 12.45 -35.05
CA GLN A 394 -28.02 11.37 -34.34
C GLN A 394 -27.05 10.29 -33.85
N GLU A 395 -26.07 9.88 -34.67
CA GLU A 395 -25.03 8.93 -34.26
C GLU A 395 -24.17 9.47 -33.12
N TYR A 396 -23.81 10.76 -33.17
CA TYR A 396 -23.08 11.43 -32.10
C TYR A 396 -23.88 11.44 -30.80
N GLN A 397 -25.14 11.86 -30.84
CA GLN A 397 -26.04 11.83 -29.67
C GLN A 397 -26.20 10.42 -29.10
N ALA A 398 -26.35 9.41 -29.96
CA ALA A 398 -26.45 8.01 -29.53
C ALA A 398 -25.14 7.52 -28.87
N ARG A 399 -23.97 7.95 -29.36
CA ARG A 399 -22.67 7.64 -28.73
C ARG A 399 -22.52 8.34 -27.39
N GLU A 400 -22.92 9.60 -27.29
CA GLU A 400 -22.91 10.37 -26.03
C GLU A 400 -23.80 9.70 -24.98
N GLN A 401 -25.02 9.28 -25.35
CA GLN A 401 -25.91 8.55 -24.46
C GLN A 401 -25.28 7.23 -23.98
N ARG A 402 -24.67 6.45 -24.88
CA ARG A 402 -23.98 5.20 -24.51
C ARG A 402 -22.82 5.43 -23.55
N LEU A 403 -22.09 6.54 -23.70
CA LEU A 403 -21.01 6.90 -22.77
C LEU A 403 -21.55 7.28 -21.39
N LEU A 404 -22.67 8.00 -21.33
CA LEU A 404 -23.35 8.31 -20.07
C LEU A 404 -23.86 7.04 -19.39
N ASP A 405 -24.52 6.15 -20.12
CA ASP A 405 -25.02 4.87 -19.60
C ASP A 405 -23.87 4.00 -19.08
N LEU A 406 -22.73 3.97 -19.79
CA LEU A 406 -21.54 3.24 -19.36
C LEU A 406 -20.91 3.85 -18.11
N GLN A 407 -20.88 5.17 -18.01
CA GLN A 407 -20.41 5.87 -16.81
C GLN A 407 -21.31 5.61 -15.60
N GLU A 408 -22.63 5.58 -15.81
CA GLU A 408 -23.60 5.28 -14.76
C GLU A 408 -23.50 3.82 -14.30
N ALA A 409 -23.35 2.86 -15.24
CA ALA A 409 -23.11 1.46 -14.91
C ALA A 409 -21.82 1.28 -14.09
N GLN A 410 -20.74 1.98 -14.42
CA GLN A 410 -19.50 1.97 -13.63
C GLN A 410 -19.69 2.55 -12.22
N ARG A 411 -20.50 3.61 -12.07
CA ARG A 411 -20.85 4.16 -10.75
C ARG A 411 -21.63 3.14 -9.93
N GLN A 412 -22.64 2.51 -10.51
CA GLN A 412 -23.43 1.48 -9.84
C GLN A 412 -22.57 0.27 -9.42
N GLN A 413 -21.64 -0.17 -10.28
CA GLN A 413 -20.71 -1.24 -9.92
C GLN A 413 -19.83 -0.86 -8.72
N ARG A 414 -19.29 0.37 -8.71
CA ARG A 414 -18.50 0.88 -7.59
C ARG A 414 -19.31 0.95 -6.29
N ASP A 415 -20.56 1.36 -6.36
CA ASP A 415 -21.43 1.45 -5.20
C ASP A 415 -21.78 0.05 -4.64
N GLN A 416 -22.02 -0.93 -5.52
CA GLN A 416 -22.21 -2.33 -5.12
C GLN A 416 -20.96 -2.92 -4.47
N GLU A 417 -19.79 -2.66 -5.03
CA GLU A 417 -18.51 -3.08 -4.45
C GLU A 417 -18.31 -2.42 -3.07
N LEU A 418 -18.60 -1.13 -2.92
CA LEU A 418 -18.52 -0.45 -1.63
C LEU A 418 -19.47 -1.04 -0.57
N LEU A 419 -20.68 -1.43 -0.96
CA LEU A 419 -21.62 -2.11 -0.05
C LEU A 419 -21.07 -3.47 0.38
N ARG A 420 -20.57 -4.28 -0.56
CA ARG A 420 -19.94 -5.56 -0.25
C ARG A 420 -18.74 -5.40 0.69
N ILE A 421 -17.90 -4.40 0.45
CA ILE A 421 -16.76 -4.07 1.32
C ILE A 421 -17.22 -3.70 2.73
N LYS A 422 -18.30 -2.92 2.86
CA LYS A 422 -18.87 -2.54 4.17
C LYS A 422 -19.39 -3.76 4.93
N GLU A 423 -20.07 -4.68 4.25
CA GLU A 423 -20.56 -5.93 4.85
C GLU A 423 -19.40 -6.83 5.32
N GLU A 424 -18.36 -6.98 4.50
CA GLU A 424 -17.15 -7.73 4.88
C GLU A 424 -16.45 -7.10 6.09
N LEU A 425 -16.32 -5.76 6.12
CA LEU A 425 -15.75 -5.05 7.26
C LEU A 425 -16.59 -5.23 8.53
N ALA A 426 -17.93 -5.18 8.44
CA ALA A 426 -18.80 -5.43 9.58
C ALA A 426 -18.65 -6.86 10.11
N SER A 427 -18.51 -7.85 9.24
CA SER A 427 -18.23 -9.24 9.61
C SER A 427 -16.89 -9.39 10.32
N LEU A 428 -15.84 -8.74 9.82
CA LEU A 428 -14.51 -8.79 10.44
C LEU A 428 -14.45 -8.07 11.80
N HIS A 429 -15.18 -6.96 11.97
CA HIS A 429 -15.30 -6.32 13.29
C HIS A 429 -16.00 -7.21 14.30
N SER A 430 -17.05 -7.93 13.88
CA SER A 430 -17.72 -8.93 14.73
C SER A 430 -16.77 -10.08 15.12
N ALA A 431 -16.01 -10.61 14.17
CA ALA A 431 -15.02 -11.66 14.42
C ALA A 431 -13.87 -11.19 15.34
N ASN A 432 -13.40 -9.96 15.17
CA ASN A 432 -12.37 -9.38 16.03
C ASN A 432 -12.87 -9.12 17.45
N GLY A 433 -14.13 -8.72 17.61
CA GLY A 433 -14.77 -8.63 18.93
C GLY A 433 -14.77 -9.97 19.66
N ALA A 434 -15.19 -11.04 18.98
CA ALA A 434 -15.18 -12.39 19.54
C ALA A 434 -13.76 -12.90 19.89
N ASN A 435 -12.75 -12.56 19.08
CA ASN A 435 -11.35 -12.90 19.38
C ASN A 435 -10.79 -12.13 20.57
N ALA A 436 -11.14 -10.85 20.74
CA ALA A 436 -10.72 -10.05 21.88
C ALA A 436 -11.29 -10.61 23.19
N GLU A 437 -12.58 -11.01 23.19
CA GLU A 437 -13.21 -11.67 24.35
C GLU A 437 -12.54 -13.02 24.67
N ALA A 438 -12.23 -13.82 23.65
CA ALA A 438 -11.55 -15.10 23.83
C ALA A 438 -10.11 -14.93 24.37
N GLN A 439 -9.41 -13.86 23.97
CA GLN A 439 -8.07 -13.55 24.48
C GLN A 439 -8.14 -13.10 25.94
N GLN A 440 -9.10 -12.25 26.30
CA GLN A 440 -9.30 -11.82 27.69
C GLN A 440 -9.60 -13.02 28.62
N GLN A 441 -10.42 -13.96 28.17
CA GLN A 441 -10.68 -15.20 28.93
C GLN A 441 -9.42 -16.06 29.13
N ARG A 442 -8.52 -16.12 28.14
CA ARG A 442 -7.24 -16.84 28.27
C ARG A 442 -6.31 -16.15 29.27
N GLU A 443 -6.24 -14.82 29.23
CA GLU A 443 -5.44 -14.04 30.18
C GLU A 443 -5.95 -14.21 31.62
N GLU A 444 -7.28 -14.22 31.82
CA GLU A 444 -7.89 -14.50 33.12
C GLU A 444 -7.57 -15.93 33.60
N GLN A 445 -7.65 -16.94 32.72
CA GLN A 445 -7.30 -18.32 33.06
C GLN A 445 -5.82 -18.47 33.43
N VAL A 446 -4.92 -17.78 32.72
CA VAL A 446 -3.48 -17.79 33.05
C VAL A 446 -3.23 -17.12 34.40
N ALA A 447 -3.86 -15.97 34.65
CA ALA A 447 -3.76 -15.27 35.92
C ALA A 447 -4.30 -16.12 37.10
N GLU A 448 -5.40 -16.85 36.90
CA GLU A 448 -5.94 -17.78 37.89
C GLU A 448 -5.01 -18.97 38.13
N ALA A 449 -4.44 -19.56 37.08
CA ALA A 449 -3.45 -20.63 37.20
C ALA A 449 -2.20 -20.18 37.96
N GLN A 450 -1.73 -18.94 37.74
CA GLN A 450 -0.63 -18.35 38.49
C GLN A 450 -0.96 -18.17 39.98
N ARG A 451 -2.16 -17.69 40.31
CA ARG A 451 -2.61 -17.60 41.71
C ARG A 451 -2.61 -18.98 42.39
N HIS A 452 -3.05 -20.02 41.68
CA HIS A 452 -3.00 -21.39 42.21
C HIS A 452 -1.57 -21.90 42.40
N ALA A 453 -0.66 -21.60 41.49
CA ALA A 453 0.75 -21.97 41.61
C ALA A 453 1.42 -21.27 42.81
N ASP A 454 1.16 -19.98 43.01
CA ASP A 454 1.69 -19.22 44.15
C ASP A 454 1.16 -19.75 45.49
N LEU A 455 -0.14 -20.10 45.54
CA LEU A 455 -0.75 -20.70 46.73
C LEU A 455 -0.12 -22.06 47.05
N ALA A 456 0.17 -22.88 46.02
CA ALA A 456 0.85 -24.16 46.20
C ALA A 456 2.28 -23.99 46.72
N LEU A 457 3.02 -22.97 46.24
CA LEU A 457 4.35 -22.63 46.76
C LEU A 457 4.29 -22.20 48.24
N GLN A 458 3.29 -21.39 48.62
CA GLN A 458 3.09 -21.00 50.02
C GLN A 458 2.79 -22.21 50.90
N HIS A 459 1.92 -23.13 50.46
CA HIS A 459 1.62 -24.36 51.20
C HIS A 459 2.86 -25.24 51.38
N ASN A 460 3.69 -25.38 50.35
CA ASN A 460 4.96 -26.11 50.44
C ASN A 460 5.95 -25.45 51.41
N ALA A 461 6.04 -24.12 51.41
CA ALA A 461 6.90 -23.40 52.36
C ALA A 461 6.46 -23.62 53.81
N VAL A 462 5.14 -23.58 54.08
CA VAL A 462 4.58 -23.87 55.42
C VAL A 462 4.82 -25.33 55.80
N ALA A 463 4.70 -26.27 54.87
CA ALA A 463 4.97 -27.68 55.10
C ALA A 463 6.45 -27.92 55.49
N GLU A 464 7.40 -27.31 54.79
CA GLU A 464 8.83 -27.38 55.14
C GLU A 464 9.12 -26.72 56.50
N GLN A 465 8.49 -25.58 56.80
CA GLN A 465 8.64 -24.95 58.11
C GLN A 465 8.14 -25.86 59.25
N ASN A 466 7.01 -26.54 59.04
CA ASN A 466 6.48 -27.52 60.00
C ASN A 466 7.41 -28.73 60.14
N ARG A 467 8.00 -29.21 59.03
CA ARG A 467 9.00 -30.29 59.04
C ARG A 467 10.22 -29.92 59.87
N LEU A 468 10.80 -28.74 59.64
CA LEU A 468 11.95 -28.23 60.41
C LEU A 468 11.61 -28.02 61.89
N SER A 469 10.40 -27.54 62.20
CA SER A 469 9.91 -27.42 63.58
C SER A 469 9.83 -28.78 64.25
N ALA A 470 9.27 -29.79 63.57
CA ALA A 470 9.19 -31.17 64.08
C ALA A 470 10.59 -31.77 64.34
N GLU A 471 11.52 -31.59 63.41
CA GLU A 471 12.92 -32.02 63.60
C GLU A 471 13.57 -31.36 64.82
N ASN A 472 13.35 -30.05 65.03
CA ASN A 472 13.86 -29.34 66.21
C ASN A 472 13.24 -29.83 67.52
N TRP A 473 11.93 -30.12 67.54
CA TRP A 473 11.28 -30.72 68.70
C TRP A 473 11.82 -32.12 68.99
N GLN A 474 12.10 -32.90 67.95
CA GLN A 474 12.67 -34.22 68.08
C GLN A 474 14.10 -34.15 68.65
N ARG A 475 14.93 -33.21 68.20
CA ARG A 475 16.26 -32.96 68.82
C ARG A 475 16.13 -32.56 70.28
N LYS A 476 15.25 -31.62 70.64
CA LYS A 476 15.02 -31.24 72.03
C LYS A 476 14.55 -32.41 72.89
N ALA A 477 13.68 -33.27 72.37
CA ALA A 477 13.25 -34.48 73.07
C ALA A 477 14.44 -35.40 73.35
N THR A 478 15.31 -35.64 72.37
CA THR A 478 16.51 -36.46 72.56
C THR A 478 17.52 -35.84 73.54
N GLU A 479 17.66 -34.52 73.56
CA GLU A 479 18.50 -33.80 74.54
C GLU A 479 17.98 -33.97 75.96
N LEU A 480 16.66 -33.77 76.16
CA LEU A 480 16.02 -33.95 77.46
C LEU A 480 16.08 -35.40 77.94
N GLU A 481 15.95 -36.38 77.05
CA GLU A 481 16.16 -37.80 77.39
C GLU A 481 17.59 -38.08 77.85
N ALA A 482 18.59 -37.49 77.17
CA ALA A 482 19.99 -37.62 77.56
C ALA A 482 20.29 -36.95 78.92
N GLU A 483 19.70 -35.78 79.20
CA GLU A 483 19.80 -35.11 80.51
C GLU A 483 19.15 -35.95 81.62
N LEU A 484 17.99 -36.53 81.35
CA LEU A 484 17.28 -37.38 82.31
C LEU A 484 18.07 -38.65 82.61
N GLN A 485 18.75 -39.24 81.62
CA GLN A 485 19.67 -40.35 81.85
C GLN A 485 20.89 -39.94 82.70
N LYS A 486 21.47 -38.77 82.46
CA LYS A 486 22.57 -38.23 83.29
C LYS A 486 22.14 -38.03 84.74
N GLU A 487 20.94 -37.50 84.99
CA GLU A 487 20.42 -37.35 86.35
C GLU A 487 20.15 -38.70 87.03
N ARG A 488 19.64 -39.70 86.30
CA ARG A 488 19.52 -41.08 86.82
C ARG A 488 20.87 -41.65 87.22
N GLN A 489 21.91 -41.44 86.41
CA GLN A 489 23.29 -41.87 86.74
C GLN A 489 23.83 -41.15 87.98
N LYS A 490 23.68 -39.81 88.08
CA LYS A 490 24.06 -39.05 89.28
C LYS A 490 23.34 -39.55 90.53
N HIS A 491 22.05 -39.86 90.43
CA HIS A 491 21.29 -40.42 91.54
C HIS A 491 21.82 -41.79 91.97
N GLN A 492 22.11 -42.68 91.01
CA GLN A 492 22.75 -43.97 91.27
C GLN A 492 24.14 -43.82 91.92
N GLU A 493 24.97 -42.89 91.44
CA GLU A 493 26.25 -42.60 92.08
C GLU A 493 26.07 -42.07 93.50
N SER A 494 25.10 -41.18 93.72
CA SER A 494 24.78 -40.62 95.04
C SER A 494 24.30 -41.69 96.02
N THR A 495 23.44 -42.61 95.59
CA THR A 495 22.99 -43.74 96.42
C THR A 495 24.15 -44.69 96.72
N MET A 496 25.00 -45.01 95.75
CA MET A 496 26.21 -45.81 95.98
C MET A 496 27.18 -45.13 96.97
N ARG A 497 27.41 -43.82 96.83
CA ARG A 497 28.23 -43.05 97.79
C ARG A 497 27.64 -43.07 99.20
N LYS A 498 26.31 -42.94 99.34
CA LYS A 498 25.63 -43.03 100.64
C LYS A 498 25.75 -44.42 101.26
N GLN A 499 25.61 -45.49 100.48
CA GLN A 499 25.84 -46.86 100.94
C GLN A 499 27.29 -47.07 101.39
N GLN A 500 28.26 -46.59 100.60
CA GLN A 500 29.68 -46.66 100.95
C GLN A 500 29.99 -45.87 102.24
N ALA A 501 29.41 -44.68 102.41
CA ALA A 501 29.56 -43.89 103.63
C ALA A 501 28.93 -44.58 104.86
N SER A 502 27.78 -45.24 104.68
CA SER A 502 27.13 -46.04 105.73
C SER A 502 28.03 -47.22 106.16
N LEU A 503 28.58 -47.96 105.20
CA LEU A 503 29.51 -49.05 105.48
C LEU A 503 30.77 -48.56 106.20
N ARG A 504 31.34 -47.41 105.77
CA ARG A 504 32.47 -46.79 106.47
C ARG A 504 32.16 -46.42 107.91
N ARG A 505 30.96 -45.87 108.20
CA ARG A 505 30.53 -45.59 109.59
C ARG A 505 30.36 -46.86 110.41
N GLN A 506 29.80 -47.92 109.83
CA GLN A 506 29.65 -49.20 110.54
C GLN A 506 31.00 -49.83 110.87
N LEU A 507 31.99 -49.71 109.96
CA LEU A 507 33.36 -50.13 110.21
C LEU A 507 34.01 -49.29 111.32
N ALA A 508 33.90 -47.96 111.25
CA ALA A 508 34.42 -47.06 112.28
C ALA A 508 33.80 -47.31 113.66
N ASN A 509 32.49 -47.51 113.74
CA ASN A 509 31.83 -47.85 115.01
C ASN A 509 32.31 -49.20 115.57
N LYS A 510 32.57 -50.19 114.71
CA LYS A 510 33.15 -51.47 115.14
C LYS A 510 34.61 -51.34 115.59
N GLU A 511 35.37 -50.43 114.98
CA GLU A 511 36.72 -50.09 115.42
C GLU A 511 36.68 -49.38 116.78
N ASP A 512 35.77 -48.43 117.00
CA ASP A 512 35.57 -47.77 118.29
C ASP A 512 35.12 -48.74 119.40
N ASP A 513 34.25 -49.71 119.09
CA ASP A 513 33.87 -50.78 120.03
C ASP A 513 35.07 -51.69 120.38
N LEU A 514 35.99 -51.92 119.43
CA LEU A 514 37.24 -52.65 119.67
C LEU A 514 38.25 -51.83 120.48
N TRP A 515 38.27 -50.51 120.31
CA TRP A 515 39.09 -49.58 121.10
C TRP A 515 38.56 -49.34 122.51
N HIS A 516 37.24 -49.34 122.72
CA HIS A 516 36.63 -49.17 124.03
C HIS A 516 36.41 -50.50 124.80
N GLY A 517 36.56 -51.65 124.13
CA GLY A 517 36.58 -52.98 124.74
C GLY A 517 37.93 -53.43 125.32
N ARG A 518 39.00 -52.66 125.10
CA ARG A 518 40.36 -52.98 125.57
C ARG A 518 40.93 -51.69 126.18
N VAL A 519 41.31 -51.72 127.45
CA VAL A 519 41.61 -50.55 128.34
C VAL A 519 40.42 -50.14 129.22
N SER A 520 39.86 -51.12 129.92
CA SER A 520 39.45 -50.94 131.30
C SER A 520 40.68 -51.17 132.18
N SER A 521 41.41 -50.09 132.49
CA SER A 521 42.26 -49.90 133.68
C SER A 521 43.41 -48.94 133.38
N SER A 522 43.59 -48.03 134.33
CA SER A 522 44.80 -47.26 134.59
C SER A 522 45.02 -45.97 133.79
N GLU A 523 44.88 -44.90 134.57
CA GLU A 523 45.69 -43.69 134.56
C GLU A 523 45.25 -42.45 133.80
N ARG A 524 45.39 -41.38 134.57
CA ARG A 524 44.81 -40.06 134.51
C ARG A 524 46.02 -39.13 134.42
N VAL A 525 46.26 -38.49 133.29
CA VAL A 525 47.28 -37.42 133.19
C VAL A 525 46.74 -36.27 132.35
N THR A 526 46.67 -35.13 133.02
CA THR A 526 46.41 -33.79 132.52
C THR A 526 47.56 -33.27 131.66
N TRP A 527 47.27 -32.61 130.53
CA TRP A 527 48.08 -31.51 130.01
C TRP A 527 47.17 -30.47 129.38
N GLY A 528 47.20 -29.27 129.96
CA GLY A 528 46.66 -28.06 129.37
C GLY A 528 47.75 -27.26 128.65
N ALA A 529 47.29 -26.44 127.72
CA ALA A 529 47.88 -25.19 127.21
C ALA A 529 49.25 -25.24 126.52
N LEU A 530 49.29 -24.92 125.21
CA LEU A 530 49.96 -23.71 124.67
C LEU A 530 49.86 -23.61 123.13
N GLN A 531 49.88 -22.36 122.65
CA GLN A 531 50.11 -21.85 121.27
C GLN A 531 48.99 -22.10 120.24
N ARG A 532 48.12 -21.15 119.89
CA ARG A 532 48.23 -19.68 119.64
C ARG A 532 48.97 -19.33 118.34
N GLU A 533 48.22 -18.62 117.47
CA GLU A 533 48.64 -17.69 116.38
C GLU A 533 49.32 -18.26 115.13
N VAL A 534 48.67 -18.12 113.96
CA VAL A 534 48.95 -17.08 112.93
C VAL A 534 47.71 -16.97 112.00
N ASP A 535 46.91 -15.95 112.28
CA ASP A 535 46.53 -14.83 111.40
C ASP A 535 46.27 -14.97 109.87
N CYS A 536 45.14 -14.34 109.50
CA CYS A 536 44.98 -13.31 108.45
C CYS A 536 45.11 -13.74 106.97
N SER A 537 44.38 -13.22 105.98
CA SER A 537 43.32 -12.22 105.79
C SER A 537 42.96 -12.30 104.30
N ILE A 538 41.77 -11.89 103.82
CA ILE A 538 41.52 -10.68 102.99
C ILE A 538 40.09 -10.88 102.42
N THR A 539 39.06 -10.23 103.00
CA THR A 539 38.35 -9.00 102.53
C THR A 539 37.59 -9.17 101.20
N ALA A 540 36.25 -9.04 101.13
CA ALA A 540 35.37 -7.89 101.38
C ALA A 540 35.21 -6.93 100.18
N ALA A 541 34.00 -6.31 100.12
CA ALA A 541 33.49 -5.23 99.25
C ALA A 541 32.69 -5.70 98.00
N SER A 542 31.54 -5.11 97.64
CA SER A 542 30.68 -4.12 98.29
C SER A 542 29.28 -4.17 97.68
N ALA A 543 28.30 -3.65 98.41
CA ALA A 543 27.07 -3.14 97.85
C ALA A 543 27.35 -1.94 96.90
N ASP A 544 26.47 -1.66 95.95
CA ASP A 544 25.79 -0.36 95.95
C ASP A 544 24.55 -0.28 95.05
N GLN A 545 23.66 0.63 95.46
CA GLN A 545 22.41 1.05 94.84
C GLN A 545 22.65 1.95 93.62
N SER A 546 21.68 2.05 92.69
CA SER A 546 21.06 3.34 92.33
C SER A 546 20.09 3.27 91.14
N ASN A 547 19.00 4.03 91.31
CA ASN A 547 18.08 4.48 90.28
C ASN A 547 18.75 5.36 89.22
N GLY A 548 18.20 5.39 88.00
CA GLY A 548 18.39 6.50 87.05
C GLY A 548 18.11 6.06 85.60
N PHE A 549 16.91 6.27 85.05
CA PHE A 549 16.52 7.45 84.25
C PHE A 549 17.31 7.64 82.92
N LEU A 550 16.54 7.73 81.82
CA LEU A 550 16.91 7.97 80.41
C LEU A 550 17.73 9.28 80.20
N PRO A 551 18.42 9.46 79.04
CA PRO A 551 17.78 10.03 77.83
C PRO A 551 18.28 9.36 76.52
N LEU A 552 17.43 8.97 75.56
CA LEU A 552 16.94 9.80 74.44
C LEU A 552 17.85 10.98 74.04
N VAL A 553 18.72 10.78 73.04
CA VAL A 553 19.08 11.84 72.08
C VAL A 553 19.21 11.25 70.67
N PRO A 554 18.79 11.99 69.62
CA PRO A 554 18.47 11.48 68.29
C PRO A 554 19.37 12.04 67.16
N LEU A 555 19.00 11.70 65.91
CA LEU A 555 19.26 12.36 64.60
C LEU A 555 20.54 11.98 63.80
N PRO A 556 20.55 12.17 62.46
CA PRO A 556 19.47 12.60 61.56
C PRO A 556 19.16 11.66 60.38
N SER A 557 17.90 11.80 59.97
CA SER A 557 17.30 11.60 58.66
C SER A 557 18.12 12.06 57.45
N ALA A 558 18.03 11.33 56.34
CA ALA A 558 17.29 11.73 55.11
C ALA A 558 17.99 11.31 53.80
N PHE A 559 17.15 11.08 52.79
CA PHE A 559 17.41 11.02 51.34
C PHE A 559 18.04 9.74 50.75
N PHE A 560 17.22 8.87 50.16
CA PHE A 560 16.86 8.97 48.73
C PHE A 560 15.64 8.08 48.42
N ALA A 561 14.52 8.73 48.10
CA ALA A 561 13.47 8.17 47.27
C ALA A 561 13.63 8.84 45.90
N ALA A 562 14.02 8.08 44.87
CA ALA A 562 14.01 8.55 43.50
C ALA A 562 12.85 7.86 42.77
N ALA A 563 11.71 8.54 42.76
CA ALA A 563 10.64 8.32 41.81
C ALA A 563 11.06 8.93 40.46
N ALA A 564 11.22 8.11 39.43
CA ALA A 564 11.35 8.59 38.06
C ALA A 564 9.93 8.75 37.47
N LYS A 565 9.43 9.99 37.47
CA LYS A 565 8.41 10.49 36.54
C LYS A 565 9.08 11.57 35.69
N LEU A 566 9.30 11.29 34.41
CA LEU A 566 9.62 12.28 33.40
C LEU A 566 8.38 12.47 32.53
N LYS A 567 7.92 13.72 32.49
CA LYS A 567 6.81 14.23 31.69
C LYS A 567 7.41 15.03 30.52
N ALA A 568 6.63 15.09 29.45
CA ALA A 568 6.90 15.58 28.11
C ALA A 568 7.42 17.04 27.94
N ALA A 569 7.86 17.27 26.68
CA ALA A 569 7.88 18.52 25.88
C ALA A 569 9.21 19.29 25.78
N ASP A 570 9.89 19.24 24.62
CA ASP A 570 9.76 20.22 23.53
C ASP A 570 10.63 19.81 22.30
N CYS A 571 10.21 20.32 21.11
CA CYS A 571 10.65 20.07 19.72
C CYS A 571 10.03 18.87 18.98
#